data_AF-A0A401L7S1-F1
#
_entry.id   AF-A0A401L7S1-F1
#
_cell.length_a   1.000
_cell.length_b   1.000
_cell.length_c   1.000
_cell.angle_alpha   90.00
_cell.angle_beta   90.00
_cell.angle_gamma   90.00
#
_symmetry.space_group_name_H-M   'P 1'
#
loop_
_entity.id
_entity.type
_entity.pdbx_description
1 polymer ?
#
loop_
_entity_poly.entity_id
_entity_poly.type
_entity_poly.pdbx_seq_one_letter_code
_entity_poly.pdbx_strand_id
1 'polypeptide(L)'
;MALKKIVVDSEDELRKLSEIVPSATVFFRLRADDPTSRVRLSEKFGLGVPEARAILQVAVDLSVKVSGICFHVGSAASDPGAYVRAIAMAREVYDYNETRSSKHPISIMHIGGGFIESNFQVVAPAVRSAADMYFGGETGVQWVAEPGRFIVSEAFYLVCRVLGTRKRLVESAKLRGVGTFGATDFR
;
A
#
# COMPACT_ATOMS: atom_id res chain seq x y z
N MET A 1 24.36 -4.94 6.23
CA MET A 1 23.10 -4.32 6.70
C MET A 1 21.97 -5.20 6.18
N ALA A 2 21.44 -6.12 6.99
CA ALA A 2 20.42 -7.06 6.53
C ALA A 2 19.05 -6.37 6.46
N LEU A 3 18.26 -6.66 5.41
CA LEU A 3 16.88 -6.21 5.27
C LEU A 3 16.05 -6.86 6.39
N LYS A 4 15.44 -6.06 7.28
CA LYS A 4 14.78 -6.60 8.50
C LYS A 4 13.26 -6.65 8.44
N LYS A 5 12.62 -5.92 7.52
CA LYS A 5 11.17 -5.77 7.46
C LYS A 5 10.69 -6.21 6.07
N ILE A 6 9.82 -7.21 6.03
CA ILE A 6 9.32 -7.80 4.78
C ILE A 6 7.80 -7.89 4.84
N VAL A 7 7.15 -7.56 3.73
CA VAL A 7 5.70 -7.68 3.56
C VAL A 7 5.39 -9.03 2.94
N VAL A 8 4.34 -9.70 3.44
CA VAL A 8 3.80 -10.93 2.85
C VAL A 8 2.29 -10.80 2.66
N ASP A 9 1.78 -11.49 1.66
CA ASP A 9 0.35 -11.65 1.43
C ASP A 9 -0.09 -13.08 1.10
N SER A 10 0.76 -14.06 1.41
CA SER A 10 0.42 -15.49 1.26
C SER A 10 1.19 -16.36 2.26
N GLU A 11 0.66 -17.56 2.49
CA GLU A 11 1.34 -18.59 3.28
C GLU A 11 2.66 -19.05 2.63
N ASP A 12 2.68 -19.18 1.29
CA ASP A 12 3.88 -19.60 0.55
C ASP A 12 5.04 -18.62 0.75
N GLU A 13 4.77 -17.32 0.78
CA GLU A 13 5.77 -16.31 1.11
C GLU A 13 6.31 -16.47 2.53
N LEU A 14 5.44 -16.74 3.48
CA LEU A 14 5.83 -16.95 4.87
C LEU A 14 6.74 -18.19 5.03
N ARG A 15 6.40 -19.30 4.35
CA ARG A 15 7.23 -20.52 4.31
C ARG A 15 8.60 -20.24 3.69
N LYS A 16 8.65 -19.62 2.52
CA LYS A 16 9.91 -19.19 1.89
C LYS A 16 10.76 -18.31 2.82
N LEU A 17 10.13 -17.36 3.52
CA LEU A 17 10.84 -16.47 4.44
C LEU A 17 11.40 -17.21 5.65
N SER A 18 10.69 -18.19 6.21
CA SER A 18 11.20 -18.99 7.33
C SER A 18 12.49 -19.75 6.97
N GLU A 19 12.68 -20.11 5.71
CA GLU A 19 13.88 -20.82 5.23
C GLU A 19 15.02 -19.85 4.86
N ILE A 20 14.70 -18.72 4.21
CA ILE A 20 15.71 -17.82 3.63
C ILE A 20 16.15 -16.75 4.65
N VAL A 21 15.21 -16.19 5.41
CA VAL A 21 15.45 -15.08 6.34
C VAL A 21 14.64 -15.28 7.64
N PRO A 22 14.94 -16.30 8.47
CA PRO A 22 14.17 -16.61 9.68
C PRO A 22 14.14 -15.46 10.71
N SER A 23 15.12 -14.55 10.67
CA SER A 23 15.16 -13.37 11.52
C SER A 23 14.33 -12.17 11.01
N ALA A 24 13.63 -12.32 9.88
CA ALA A 24 12.83 -11.25 9.30
C ALA A 24 11.65 -10.90 10.20
N THR A 25 11.38 -9.60 10.30
CA THR A 25 10.14 -9.08 10.86
C THR A 25 9.11 -8.97 9.73
N VAL A 26 7.97 -9.62 9.91
CA VAL A 26 6.96 -9.72 8.85
C VAL A 26 5.80 -8.75 9.06
N PHE A 27 5.32 -8.21 7.94
CA PHE A 27 4.11 -7.42 7.84
C PHE A 27 3.08 -8.18 7.02
N PHE A 28 1.87 -8.33 7.54
CA PHE A 28 0.78 -8.88 6.74
C PHE A 28 0.13 -7.78 5.93
N ARG A 29 0.10 -7.94 4.60
CA ARG A 29 -0.62 -7.04 3.72
C ARG A 29 -2.05 -7.48 3.58
N LEU A 30 -2.98 -6.64 4.04
CA LEU A 30 -4.41 -6.83 3.82
C LEU A 30 -4.80 -6.30 2.44
N ARG A 31 -5.76 -6.97 1.82
CA ARG A 31 -6.41 -6.52 0.60
C ARG A 31 -7.33 -5.36 0.93
N ALA A 32 -6.95 -4.17 0.50
CA ALA A 32 -7.75 -2.96 0.58
C ALA A 32 -8.02 -2.44 -0.83
N ASP A 33 -9.25 -2.01 -1.08
CA ASP A 33 -9.67 -1.56 -2.40
C ASP A 33 -10.31 -0.18 -2.35
N ASP A 34 -9.80 0.70 -3.21
CA ASP A 34 -10.49 1.88 -3.70
C ASP A 34 -10.87 1.64 -5.16
N PRO A 35 -12.16 1.36 -5.46
CA PRO A 35 -12.65 1.18 -6.84
C PRO A 35 -12.44 2.42 -7.73
N THR A 36 -12.25 3.59 -7.12
CA THR A 36 -12.02 4.86 -7.81
C THR A 36 -10.52 5.15 -8.05
N SER A 37 -9.63 4.29 -7.57
CA SER A 37 -8.19 4.45 -7.77
C SER A 37 -7.78 4.28 -9.23
N ARG A 38 -6.78 5.07 -9.64
CA ARG A 38 -6.27 5.02 -11.02
C ARG A 38 -5.53 3.72 -11.34
N VAL A 39 -4.88 3.12 -10.34
CA VAL A 39 -4.22 1.82 -10.47
C VAL A 39 -4.68 0.94 -9.32
N ARG A 40 -5.50 -0.06 -9.64
CA ARG A 40 -6.00 -1.06 -8.71
C ARG A 40 -4.91 -2.10 -8.44
N LEU A 41 -4.61 -2.32 -7.17
CA LEU A 41 -3.60 -3.29 -6.73
C LEU A 41 -4.22 -4.49 -6.01
N SER A 42 -5.44 -4.32 -5.50
CA SER A 42 -6.25 -5.29 -4.76
C SER A 42 -6.59 -6.56 -5.55
N GLU A 43 -6.64 -6.47 -6.89
CA GLU A 43 -6.88 -7.61 -7.77
C GLU A 43 -5.71 -8.62 -7.75
N LYS A 44 -4.51 -8.16 -7.39
CA LYS A 44 -3.29 -8.97 -7.41
C LYS A 44 -2.71 -9.26 -6.02
N PHE A 45 -2.90 -8.35 -5.06
CA PHE A 45 -2.17 -8.37 -3.79
C PHE A 45 -3.10 -8.24 -2.58
N GLY A 46 -2.63 -8.82 -1.48
CA GLY A 46 -3.21 -8.68 -0.15
C GLY A 46 -4.13 -9.84 0.25
N LEU A 47 -4.09 -10.14 1.54
CA LEU A 47 -4.87 -11.16 2.21
C LEU A 47 -6.29 -10.66 2.51
N GLY A 48 -7.27 -11.55 2.41
CA GLY A 48 -8.56 -11.33 3.06
C GLY A 48 -8.42 -11.38 4.58
N VAL A 49 -9.33 -10.73 5.33
CA VAL A 49 -9.32 -10.80 6.81
C VAL A 49 -9.38 -12.26 7.33
N PRO A 50 -10.25 -13.15 6.83
CA PRO A 50 -10.26 -14.55 7.28
C PRO A 50 -8.94 -15.28 7.02
N GLU A 51 -8.31 -15.00 5.89
CA GLU A 51 -7.03 -15.59 5.49
C GLU A 51 -5.88 -15.07 6.36
N ALA A 52 -5.82 -13.76 6.60
CA ALA A 52 -4.85 -13.17 7.50
C ALA A 52 -4.95 -13.76 8.93
N ARG A 53 -6.18 -13.98 9.41
CA ARG A 53 -6.41 -14.65 10.71
C ARG A 53 -5.88 -16.09 10.73
N ALA A 54 -6.08 -16.85 9.66
CA ALA A 54 -5.59 -18.22 9.55
C ALA A 54 -4.05 -18.28 9.53
N ILE A 55 -3.41 -17.39 8.74
CA ILE A 55 -1.95 -17.38 8.55
C ILE A 55 -1.19 -16.94 9.81
N LEU A 56 -1.82 -16.24 10.76
CA LEU A 56 -1.19 -15.94 12.06
C LEU A 56 -0.75 -17.20 12.80
N GLN A 57 -1.53 -18.29 12.75
CA GLN A 57 -1.12 -19.56 13.36
C GLN A 57 0.07 -20.17 12.61
N VAL A 58 0.04 -20.14 11.28
CA VAL A 58 1.16 -20.65 10.47
C VAL A 58 2.46 -19.91 10.79
N ALA A 59 2.41 -18.59 11.02
CA ALA A 59 3.56 -17.81 11.45
C ALA A 59 4.12 -18.26 12.80
N VAL A 60 3.26 -18.66 13.75
CA VAL A 60 3.69 -19.27 15.02
C VAL A 60 4.40 -20.59 14.75
N ASP A 61 3.80 -21.47 13.94
CA ASP A 61 4.33 -22.80 13.67
C ASP A 61 5.69 -22.75 12.95
N LEU A 62 5.90 -21.72 12.12
CA LEU A 62 7.15 -21.46 11.42
C LEU A 62 8.16 -20.63 12.23
N SER A 63 7.84 -20.26 13.49
CA SER A 63 8.64 -19.36 14.32
C SER A 63 8.95 -18.00 13.67
N VAL A 64 8.05 -17.51 12.82
CA VAL A 64 8.15 -16.21 12.16
C VAL A 64 7.37 -15.17 12.94
N LYS A 65 8.02 -14.06 13.27
CA LYS A 65 7.41 -12.96 14.03
C LYS A 65 6.71 -11.96 13.10
N VAL A 66 5.40 -11.85 13.24
CA VAL A 66 4.62 -10.77 12.64
C VAL A 66 4.71 -9.55 13.57
N SER A 67 4.99 -8.37 13.04
CA SER A 67 5.05 -7.13 13.85
C SER A 67 4.30 -5.96 13.26
N GLY A 68 3.68 -6.13 12.10
CA GLY A 68 2.84 -5.10 11.54
C GLY A 68 1.78 -5.62 10.59
N ILE A 69 0.81 -4.74 10.35
CA ILE A 69 -0.22 -4.92 9.34
C ILE A 69 -0.06 -3.77 8.35
N CYS A 70 -0.08 -4.07 7.06
CA CYS A 70 -0.05 -3.07 6.02
C CYS A 70 -1.22 -3.22 5.06
N PHE A 71 -1.52 -2.17 4.32
CA PHE A 71 -2.46 -2.19 3.22
C PHE A 71 -2.08 -1.12 2.19
N HIS A 72 -2.66 -1.18 0.99
CA HIS A 72 -2.52 -0.14 -0.01
C HIS A 72 -3.80 -0.04 -0.83
N VAL A 73 -4.55 1.05 -0.68
CA VAL A 73 -5.89 1.20 -1.29
C VAL A 73 -5.88 1.36 -2.81
N GLY A 74 -4.78 1.86 -3.38
CA GLY A 74 -4.58 2.00 -4.83
C GLY A 74 -3.76 3.25 -5.17
N SER A 75 -3.12 3.31 -6.35
CA SER A 75 -2.34 4.50 -6.72
C SER A 75 -3.27 5.62 -7.20
N ALA A 76 -3.06 6.84 -6.70
CA ALA A 76 -3.97 7.97 -6.92
C ALA A 76 -5.41 7.60 -6.54
N ALA A 77 -5.55 7.08 -5.31
CA ALA A 77 -6.84 6.80 -4.69
C ALA A 77 -7.55 8.12 -4.38
N SER A 78 -8.87 8.18 -4.56
CA SER A 78 -9.68 9.39 -4.35
C SER A 78 -10.79 9.23 -3.32
N ASP A 79 -11.09 8.00 -2.86
CA ASP A 79 -12.03 7.74 -1.77
C ASP A 79 -11.31 7.69 -0.40
N PRO A 80 -11.49 8.69 0.49
CA PRO A 80 -10.97 8.62 1.87
C PRO A 80 -11.55 7.43 2.65
N GLY A 81 -12.79 7.03 2.34
CA GLY A 81 -13.46 5.89 2.96
C GLY A 81 -12.73 4.57 2.74
N ALA A 82 -11.95 4.43 1.66
CA ALA A 82 -11.15 3.24 1.42
C ALA A 82 -10.08 3.04 2.50
N TYR A 83 -9.45 4.11 2.97
CA TYR A 83 -8.49 4.05 4.08
C TYR A 83 -9.19 3.71 5.40
N VAL A 84 -10.37 4.29 5.66
CA VAL A 84 -11.15 4.00 6.87
C VAL A 84 -11.52 2.51 6.94
N ARG A 85 -12.03 1.96 5.83
CA ARG A 85 -12.34 0.52 5.71
C ARG A 85 -11.10 -0.35 5.90
N ALA A 86 -9.97 0.05 5.32
CA ALA A 86 -8.71 -0.68 5.47
C ALA A 86 -8.19 -0.69 6.92
N ILE A 87 -8.31 0.43 7.63
CA ILE A 87 -7.95 0.53 9.05
C ILE A 87 -8.89 -0.34 9.90
N ALA A 88 -10.19 -0.35 9.60
CA ALA A 88 -11.14 -1.23 10.29
C ALA A 88 -10.78 -2.72 10.10
N MET A 89 -10.44 -3.14 8.88
CA MET A 89 -9.97 -4.50 8.61
C MET A 89 -8.65 -4.82 9.33
N ALA A 90 -7.73 -3.86 9.41
CA ALA A 90 -6.50 -4.03 10.19
C ALA A 90 -6.81 -4.23 11.69
N ARG A 91 -7.79 -3.48 12.21
CA ARG A 91 -8.24 -3.66 13.61
C ARG A 91 -8.82 -5.04 13.84
N GLU A 92 -9.64 -5.53 12.93
CA GLU A 92 -10.23 -6.87 12.99
C GLU A 92 -9.19 -8.01 13.06
N VAL A 93 -8.05 -7.86 12.40
CA VAL A 93 -6.94 -8.82 12.45
C VAL A 93 -6.14 -8.64 13.73
N TYR A 94 -5.90 -7.39 14.15
CA TYR A 94 -5.22 -7.07 15.40
C TYR A 94 -5.96 -7.63 16.62
N ASP A 95 -7.28 -7.41 16.72
CA ASP A 95 -8.11 -7.95 17.80
C ASP A 95 -8.05 -9.46 17.88
N TYR A 96 -8.19 -10.12 16.73
CA TYR A 96 -8.08 -11.57 16.68
C TYR A 96 -6.70 -12.04 17.16
N ASN A 97 -5.62 -11.36 16.78
CA ASN A 97 -4.29 -11.65 17.28
C ASN A 97 -4.20 -11.51 18.81
N GLU A 98 -4.76 -10.44 19.39
CA GLU A 98 -4.70 -10.18 20.83
C GLU A 98 -5.43 -11.24 21.67
N THR A 99 -6.44 -11.92 21.13
CA THR A 99 -7.12 -13.03 21.82
C THR A 99 -6.30 -14.31 21.95
N ARG A 100 -5.16 -14.42 21.26
CA ARG A 100 -4.37 -15.65 21.16
C ARG A 100 -3.31 -15.72 22.26
N SER A 101 -3.11 -16.90 22.84
CA SER A 101 -1.98 -17.15 23.75
C SER A 101 -0.63 -17.04 23.04
N SER A 102 -0.59 -17.40 21.76
CA SER A 102 0.57 -17.30 20.86
C SER A 102 0.55 -16.02 20.01
N LYS A 103 0.09 -14.90 20.59
CA LYS A 103 -0.04 -13.64 19.87
C LYS A 103 1.29 -13.12 19.33
N HIS A 104 1.22 -12.53 18.14
CA HIS A 104 2.33 -11.81 17.55
C HIS A 104 2.42 -10.39 18.14
N PRO A 105 3.62 -9.83 18.31
CA PRO A 105 3.83 -8.47 18.81
C PRO A 105 3.59 -7.43 17.72
N ILE A 106 2.35 -7.35 17.22
CA ILE A 106 1.94 -6.39 16.21
C ILE A 106 1.97 -4.99 16.84
N SER A 107 2.82 -4.12 16.31
CA SER A 107 3.04 -2.78 16.84
C SER A 107 3.16 -1.72 15.76
N ILE A 108 3.02 -2.10 14.48
CA ILE A 108 3.18 -1.17 13.35
C ILE A 108 1.97 -1.25 12.43
N MET A 109 1.32 -0.12 12.20
CA MET A 109 0.27 0.04 11.19
C MET A 109 0.84 0.79 10.00
N HIS A 110 0.82 0.15 8.84
CA HIS A 110 1.40 0.67 7.62
C HIS A 110 0.31 0.98 6.59
N ILE A 111 -0.01 2.26 6.41
CA ILE A 111 -1.20 2.69 5.64
C ILE A 111 -0.99 2.70 4.12
N GLY A 112 0.21 2.33 3.66
CA GLY A 112 0.53 2.29 2.24
C GLY A 112 0.74 3.68 1.66
N GLY A 113 0.45 3.80 0.37
CA GLY A 113 0.45 5.04 -0.38
C GLY A 113 -0.91 5.29 -1.02
N GLY A 114 -0.89 5.97 -2.16
CA GLY A 114 -2.11 6.32 -2.92
C GLY A 114 -2.46 7.81 -2.85
N PHE A 115 -1.86 8.53 -1.90
CA PHE A 115 -1.99 9.98 -1.75
C PHE A 115 -1.60 10.74 -3.02
N ILE A 116 -2.34 11.81 -3.31
CA ILE A 116 -2.00 12.84 -4.27
C ILE A 116 -2.16 14.21 -3.61
N GLU A 117 -1.43 15.21 -4.09
CA GLU A 117 -1.48 16.57 -3.54
C GLU A 117 -2.93 17.06 -3.46
N SER A 118 -3.69 16.91 -4.55
CA SER A 118 -5.03 17.48 -4.69
C SER A 118 -6.09 16.91 -3.75
N ASN A 119 -5.85 15.76 -3.09
CA ASN A 119 -6.81 15.16 -2.16
C ASN A 119 -6.24 14.89 -0.76
N PHE A 120 -4.97 15.21 -0.53
CA PHE A 120 -4.31 14.92 0.73
C PHE A 120 -5.01 15.60 1.92
N GLN A 121 -5.53 16.82 1.71
CA GLN A 121 -6.27 17.59 2.72
C GLN A 121 -7.57 16.91 3.18
N VAL A 122 -8.13 16.00 2.39
CA VAL A 122 -9.34 15.23 2.74
C VAL A 122 -8.96 13.85 3.29
N VAL A 123 -7.97 13.20 2.66
CA VAL A 123 -7.54 11.85 3.04
C VAL A 123 -6.84 11.83 4.40
N ALA A 124 -5.92 12.76 4.66
CA ALA A 124 -5.12 12.75 5.89
C ALA A 124 -5.98 12.89 7.17
N PRO A 125 -6.96 13.81 7.26
CA PRO A 125 -7.87 13.86 8.41
C PRO A 125 -8.70 12.58 8.56
N ALA A 126 -9.21 12.00 7.46
CA ALA A 126 -9.99 10.76 7.52
C ALA A 126 -9.17 9.59 8.05
N VAL A 127 -7.91 9.46 7.61
CA VAL A 127 -6.95 8.47 8.13
C VAL A 127 -6.71 8.69 9.62
N ARG A 128 -6.48 9.94 10.04
CA ARG A 128 -6.24 10.27 11.45
C ARG A 128 -7.46 9.95 12.32
N SER A 129 -8.65 10.36 11.92
CA SER A 129 -9.88 10.06 12.65
C SER A 129 -10.13 8.55 12.76
N ALA A 130 -9.86 7.78 11.69
CA ALA A 130 -9.95 6.33 11.74
C ALA A 130 -8.89 5.71 12.65
N ALA A 131 -7.64 6.19 12.60
CA ALA A 131 -6.58 5.74 13.50
C ALA A 131 -6.96 5.96 14.97
N ASP A 132 -7.47 7.14 15.31
CA ASP A 132 -7.91 7.47 16.67
C ASP A 132 -9.12 6.62 17.09
N MET A 133 -10.09 6.43 16.18
CA MET A 133 -11.29 5.62 16.43
C MET A 133 -10.97 4.15 16.70
N TYR A 134 -10.11 3.53 15.88
CA TYR A 134 -9.86 2.08 15.95
C TYR A 134 -8.68 1.71 16.85
N PHE A 135 -7.70 2.59 17.01
CA PHE A 135 -6.46 2.31 17.74
C PHE A 135 -6.11 3.35 18.80
N GLY A 136 -6.96 4.36 19.07
CA GLY A 136 -6.66 5.41 20.05
C GLY A 136 -6.54 4.92 21.50
N GLY A 137 -7.10 3.74 21.81
CA GLY A 137 -6.90 3.08 23.11
C GLY A 137 -5.63 2.24 23.22
N GLU A 138 -4.93 1.99 22.10
CA GLU A 138 -3.72 1.16 22.07
C GLU A 138 -2.49 2.03 22.36
N THR A 139 -1.60 1.54 23.22
CA THR A 139 -0.31 2.18 23.48
C THR A 139 0.79 1.47 22.71
N GLY A 140 1.70 2.23 22.09
CA GLY A 140 2.85 1.66 21.38
C GLY A 140 2.61 1.22 19.93
N VAL A 141 1.45 1.53 19.34
CA VAL A 141 1.21 1.35 17.90
C VAL A 141 1.86 2.51 17.12
N GLN A 142 2.84 2.19 16.29
CA GLN A 142 3.50 3.13 15.39
C GLN A 142 2.81 3.14 14.02
N TRP A 143 2.54 4.33 13.50
CA TRP A 143 1.97 4.52 12.16
C TRP A 143 3.04 4.91 11.15
N VAL A 144 3.03 4.29 9.97
CA VAL A 144 3.96 4.54 8.86
C VAL A 144 3.23 4.53 7.52
N ALA A 145 3.81 5.16 6.50
CA ALA A 145 3.25 5.26 5.15
C ALA A 145 4.34 5.11 4.08
N GLU A 146 3.92 4.76 2.85
CA GLU A 146 4.75 4.63 1.64
C GLU A 146 4.31 5.64 0.55
N PRO A 147 4.43 6.96 0.80
CA PRO A 147 4.06 7.97 -0.20
C PRO A 147 5.04 7.98 -1.38
N GLY A 148 4.58 7.55 -2.55
CA GLY A 148 5.34 7.69 -3.81
C GLY A 148 4.93 8.94 -4.58
N ARG A 149 3.80 8.84 -5.30
CA ARG A 149 3.28 9.90 -6.18
C ARG A 149 3.18 11.26 -5.49
N PHE A 150 2.68 11.30 -4.26
CA PHE A 150 2.56 12.51 -3.46
C PHE A 150 3.86 13.32 -3.34
N ILE A 151 5.01 12.65 -3.19
CA ILE A 151 6.31 13.33 -3.02
C ILE A 151 6.84 13.86 -4.36
N VAL A 152 6.65 13.10 -5.43
CA VAL A 152 7.41 13.31 -6.68
C VAL A 152 6.60 13.89 -7.84
N SER A 153 5.26 13.91 -7.78
CA SER A 153 4.43 14.31 -8.94
C SER A 153 4.60 15.77 -9.33
N GLU A 154 4.69 16.67 -8.34
CA GLU A 154 4.84 18.11 -8.56
C GLU A 154 6.30 18.56 -8.61
N ALA A 155 7.26 17.65 -8.43
CA ALA A 155 8.68 17.99 -8.37
C ALA A 155 9.34 18.12 -9.76
N PHE A 156 8.67 17.66 -10.83
CA PHE A 156 9.26 17.57 -12.17
C PHE A 156 8.34 18.12 -13.25
N TYR A 157 8.92 18.84 -14.21
CA TYR A 157 8.25 19.24 -15.45
C TYR A 157 8.86 18.53 -16.64
N LEU A 158 8.02 17.97 -17.51
CA LEU A 158 8.46 17.41 -18.80
C LEU A 158 8.26 18.44 -19.91
N VAL A 159 9.34 19.03 -20.39
CA VAL A 159 9.35 19.92 -21.55
C VAL A 159 9.70 19.11 -22.80
N CYS A 160 8.86 19.17 -23.83
CA CYS A 160 9.07 18.40 -25.06
C CYS A 160 8.91 19.26 -26.32
N ARG A 161 9.73 18.93 -27.34
CA ARG A 161 9.68 19.58 -28.65
C ARG A 161 8.63 18.95 -29.55
N VAL A 162 7.90 19.77 -30.31
CA VAL A 162 7.08 19.31 -31.44
C VAL A 162 8.01 18.99 -32.61
N LEU A 163 8.04 17.73 -33.03
CA LEU A 163 8.90 17.28 -34.13
C LEU A 163 8.21 17.36 -35.49
N GLY A 164 6.87 17.27 -35.52
CA GLY A 164 6.11 17.32 -36.75
C GLY A 164 4.67 17.75 -36.51
N THR A 165 4.07 18.34 -37.55
CA THR A 165 2.65 18.70 -37.56
C THR A 165 2.02 18.21 -38.86
N ARG A 166 0.78 17.72 -38.76
CA ARG A 166 -0.03 17.34 -39.92
C ARG A 166 -1.38 18.03 -39.83
N LYS A 167 -1.69 18.90 -40.80
CA LYS A 167 -3.02 19.49 -40.95
C LYS A 167 -3.95 18.47 -41.61
N ARG A 168 -5.14 18.28 -41.05
CA ARG A 168 -6.27 17.60 -41.70
C ARG A 168 -7.42 18.59 -41.82
N LEU A 169 -8.33 18.35 -42.76
CA LEU A 169 -9.43 19.27 -43.08
C LEU A 169 -10.41 19.51 -41.92
N VAL A 170 -10.40 18.63 -40.90
CA VAL A 170 -11.32 18.70 -39.75
C VAL A 170 -10.58 18.76 -38.40
N GLU A 171 -9.27 18.49 -38.37
CA GLU A 171 -8.49 18.47 -37.12
C GLU A 171 -6.97 18.59 -37.35
N SER A 172 -6.21 18.97 -36.33
CA SER A 172 -4.75 19.06 -36.40
C SER A 172 -4.09 18.01 -35.51
N ALA A 173 -3.08 17.31 -36.03
CA ALA A 173 -2.27 16.36 -35.27
C ALA A 173 -0.84 16.87 -35.06
N LYS A 174 -0.29 16.67 -33.85
CA LYS A 174 1.08 17.06 -33.47
C LYS A 174 1.85 15.82 -33.02
N LEU A 175 3.06 15.65 -33.54
CA LEU A 175 4.03 14.67 -33.06
C LEU A 175 4.99 15.33 -32.08
N ARG A 176 5.19 14.73 -30.91
CA ARG A 176 6.10 15.20 -29.86
C ARG A 176 7.32 14.27 -29.78
N GLY A 177 8.46 14.78 -29.34
CA GLY A 177 9.67 13.98 -29.10
C GLY A 177 9.60 13.01 -27.90
N VAL A 178 8.42 12.88 -27.29
CA VAL A 178 8.14 11.95 -26.19
C VAL A 178 6.93 11.08 -26.57
N GLY A 179 6.88 9.86 -26.05
CA GLY A 179 5.83 8.91 -26.38
C GLY A 179 5.51 7.94 -25.24
N THR A 180 4.62 7.00 -25.50
CA THR A 180 4.17 6.00 -24.51
C THR A 180 5.29 5.08 -24.02
N PHE A 181 6.38 4.96 -24.76
CA PHE A 181 7.50 4.05 -24.46
C PHE A 181 8.66 4.72 -23.70
N GLY A 182 8.58 6.03 -23.40
CA GLY A 182 9.64 6.71 -22.67
C GLY A 182 9.45 8.21 -22.53
N ALA A 183 10.08 8.76 -21.48
CA ALA A 183 10.12 10.19 -21.22
C ALA A 183 11.30 10.92 -21.91
N THR A 184 12.18 10.19 -22.60
CA THR A 184 13.31 10.75 -23.38
C THR A 184 13.52 9.98 -24.70
N ASP A 185 14.04 10.71 -25.69
CA ASP A 185 13.98 10.56 -27.16
C ASP A 185 13.92 9.16 -27.80
N PHE A 186 13.08 9.10 -28.85
CA PHE A 186 13.34 8.34 -30.07
C PHE A 186 14.57 8.95 -30.76
N ARG A 187 15.76 8.41 -30.52
CA ARG A 187 16.93 8.68 -31.38
C ARG A 187 16.91 7.78 -32.61
#